data_AF-A0A1G3TQT1-F1
#
_entry.id   AF-A0A1G3TQT1-F1
#
_cell.length_a   1.000
_cell.length_b   1.000
_cell.length_c   1.000
_cell.angle_alpha   90.00
_cell.angle_beta   90.00
_cell.angle_gamma   90.00
#
_symmetry.space_group_name_H-M   'P 1'
#
loop_
_entity.id
_entity.type
_entity.pdbx_description
1 polymer ?
#
loop_
_entity_poly.entity_id
_entity_poly.type
_entity_poly.pdbx_seq_one_letter_code
_entity_poly.pdbx_strand_id
1 'polypeptide(L)'
;MFLHNENIRVKTFSKGMIGTTQLNLHIDIKNINDKNQIIHLLVLMGKILYIVFPEYKRYFINYTHPYSIGGMISFENSKLSEIIYEESISKLDDILSKDSVFLIPDIQNTNVDNRSYKFQVFPKISGIGWDIIQIKDISLDGIKRFNAKVVIEDCSITKEAVEKLLFQAISKIRVLENKYNPITKIKYGTVEADVVCISVFFKSNERKRFALLKSNQSFICTVNYYKSKSLTKIQLGFQDNYYFEQLKKFDIYWNVNFINRMEK
;
A
#
# COMPACT_ATOMS: atom_id res chain seq x y z
N MET A 1 -10.46 -26.91 -14.45
CA MET A 1 -10.55 -27.22 -13.01
C MET A 1 -9.36 -28.08 -12.58
N PHE A 2 -8.13 -27.71 -12.98
CA PHE A 2 -6.90 -28.53 -12.81
C PHE A 2 -5.78 -27.80 -12.04
N LEU A 3 -6.05 -26.60 -11.50
CA LEU A 3 -5.04 -25.72 -10.89
C LEU A 3 -5.40 -25.33 -9.45
N HIS A 4 -6.29 -26.09 -8.82
CA HIS A 4 -6.68 -25.91 -7.43
C HIS A 4 -6.17 -27.09 -6.61
N ASN A 5 -5.41 -26.79 -5.57
CA ASN A 5 -5.07 -27.76 -4.53
C ASN A 5 -5.08 -27.05 -3.17
N GLU A 6 -4.67 -27.77 -2.12
CA GLU A 6 -4.56 -27.23 -0.76
C GLU A 6 -3.65 -25.99 -0.67
N ASN A 7 -2.64 -25.92 -1.53
CA ASN A 7 -1.59 -24.91 -1.52
C ASN A 7 -1.91 -23.72 -2.42
N ILE A 8 -2.69 -23.93 -3.49
CA ILE A 8 -2.89 -23.00 -4.60
C ILE A 8 -4.36 -22.90 -4.96
N ARG A 9 -4.86 -21.67 -5.10
CA ARG A 9 -6.20 -21.39 -5.62
C ARG A 9 -6.13 -20.44 -6.80
N VAL A 10 -6.64 -20.85 -7.96
CA VAL A 10 -6.91 -19.90 -9.05
C VAL A 10 -8.04 -18.96 -8.66
N LYS A 11 -7.77 -17.66 -8.71
CA LYS A 11 -8.71 -16.56 -8.47
C LYS A 11 -9.40 -16.11 -9.75
N THR A 12 -8.60 -15.79 -10.77
CA THR A 12 -9.12 -15.27 -12.03
C THR A 12 -8.32 -15.82 -13.19
N PHE A 13 -9.02 -16.02 -14.30
CA PHE A 13 -8.46 -16.42 -15.58
C PHE A 13 -9.10 -15.53 -16.64
N SER A 14 -8.31 -14.75 -17.37
CA SER A 14 -8.85 -13.75 -18.29
C SER A 14 -7.96 -13.48 -19.48
N LYS A 15 -8.57 -13.01 -20.57
CA LYS A 15 -7.87 -12.53 -21.75
C LYS A 15 -7.53 -11.05 -21.59
N GLY A 16 -6.32 -10.66 -22.03
CA GLY A 16 -5.93 -9.25 -22.12
C GLY A 16 -6.86 -8.47 -23.04
N MET A 17 -7.35 -7.32 -22.57
CA MET A 17 -8.37 -6.55 -23.31
C MET A 17 -7.81 -5.65 -24.41
N ILE A 18 -6.52 -5.29 -24.37
CA ILE A 18 -5.89 -4.31 -25.27
C ILE A 18 -4.49 -4.80 -25.66
N GLY A 19 -4.15 -4.75 -26.95
CA GLY A 19 -2.82 -5.09 -27.47
C GLY A 19 -2.68 -6.53 -27.97
N THR A 20 -1.46 -7.09 -27.82
CA THR A 20 -1.14 -8.48 -28.18
C THR A 20 -2.00 -9.50 -27.43
N THR A 21 -2.30 -10.64 -28.05
CA THR A 21 -3.07 -11.72 -27.39
C THR A 21 -2.34 -12.21 -26.13
N GLN A 22 -2.88 -11.85 -24.96
CA GLN A 22 -2.32 -12.20 -23.66
C GLN A 22 -3.32 -12.99 -22.84
N LEU A 23 -2.82 -14.02 -22.15
CA LEU A 23 -3.57 -14.80 -21.17
C LEU A 23 -3.11 -14.43 -19.76
N ASN A 24 -4.07 -14.09 -18.88
CA ASN A 24 -3.82 -13.70 -17.51
C ASN A 24 -4.32 -14.78 -16.55
N LEU A 25 -3.49 -15.13 -15.59
CA LEU A 25 -3.83 -16.05 -14.51
C LEU A 25 -3.46 -15.41 -13.17
N HIS A 26 -4.44 -15.35 -12.26
CA HIS A 26 -4.22 -14.94 -10.88
C HIS A 26 -4.39 -16.13 -9.95
N ILE A 27 -3.39 -16.36 -9.10
CA ILE A 27 -3.42 -17.40 -8.07
C ILE A 27 -3.20 -16.87 -6.66
N ASP A 28 -3.71 -17.61 -5.69
CA ASP A 28 -3.34 -17.48 -4.29
C ASP A 28 -2.46 -18.66 -3.90
N ILE A 29 -1.27 -18.37 -3.38
CA ILE A 29 -0.35 -19.35 -2.81
C ILE A 29 -0.47 -19.24 -1.29
N LYS A 30 -0.77 -20.33 -0.59
CA LYS A 30 -1.09 -20.28 0.84
C LYS A 30 0.07 -20.67 1.77
N ASN A 31 0.87 -21.65 1.37
CA ASN A 31 1.80 -22.36 2.25
C ASN A 31 3.10 -22.80 1.56
N ILE A 32 3.42 -22.20 0.40
CA ILE A 32 4.72 -22.40 -0.25
C ILE A 32 5.59 -21.21 0.16
N ASN A 33 6.48 -21.43 1.13
CA ASN A 33 7.29 -20.38 1.73
C ASN A 33 8.72 -20.30 1.16
N ASP A 34 9.05 -21.20 0.23
CA ASP A 34 10.32 -21.17 -0.49
C ASP A 34 10.15 -20.46 -1.84
N LYS A 35 11.00 -19.46 -2.07
CA LYS A 35 10.95 -18.61 -3.27
C LYS A 35 11.17 -19.42 -4.55
N ASN A 36 12.09 -20.38 -4.54
CA ASN A 36 12.40 -21.19 -5.71
C ASN A 36 11.23 -22.12 -6.04
N GLN A 37 10.58 -22.72 -5.03
CA GLN A 37 9.36 -23.50 -5.21
C GLN A 37 8.23 -22.68 -5.84
N ILE A 38 8.06 -21.40 -5.45
CA ILE A 38 7.10 -20.51 -6.12
C ILE A 38 7.49 -20.31 -7.58
N ILE A 39 8.75 -20.05 -7.89
CA ILE A 39 9.22 -19.89 -9.27
C ILE A 39 8.93 -21.14 -10.10
N HIS A 40 9.31 -22.31 -9.60
CA HIS A 40 9.05 -23.59 -10.28
C HIS A 40 7.55 -23.83 -10.51
N LEU A 41 6.72 -23.53 -9.51
CA LEU A 41 5.27 -23.61 -9.66
C LEU A 41 4.79 -22.71 -10.80
N LEU A 42 5.20 -21.44 -10.81
CA LEU A 42 4.76 -20.49 -11.82
C LEU A 42 5.23 -20.88 -13.23
N VAL A 43 6.43 -21.45 -13.37
CA VAL A 43 6.94 -22.02 -14.62
C VAL A 43 6.10 -23.21 -15.07
N LEU A 44 5.80 -24.15 -14.16
CA LEU A 44 4.94 -25.30 -14.46
C LEU A 44 3.55 -24.85 -14.91
N MET A 45 2.97 -23.86 -14.24
CA MET A 45 1.69 -23.28 -14.65
C MET A 45 1.79 -22.62 -16.03
N GLY A 46 2.87 -21.91 -16.32
CA GLY A 46 3.15 -21.37 -17.66
C GLY A 46 3.15 -22.46 -18.73
N LYS A 47 3.89 -23.56 -18.50
CA LYS A 47 3.90 -24.72 -19.40
C LYS A 47 2.49 -25.30 -19.63
N ILE A 48 1.72 -25.50 -18.56
CA ILE A 48 0.34 -25.99 -18.66
C ILE A 48 -0.53 -25.03 -19.47
N LEU A 49 -0.45 -23.73 -19.21
CA LEU A 49 -1.21 -22.73 -19.96
C LEU A 49 -0.87 -22.75 -21.45
N TYR A 50 0.41 -22.88 -21.78
CA TYR A 50 0.86 -22.98 -23.17
C TYR A 50 0.34 -24.25 -23.86
N ILE A 51 0.37 -25.40 -23.19
CA ILE A 51 -0.16 -26.67 -23.75
C ILE A 51 -1.65 -26.55 -24.05
N VAL A 52 -2.42 -25.97 -23.13
CA VAL A 52 -3.88 -25.89 -23.23
C VAL A 52 -4.33 -24.76 -24.15
N PHE A 53 -3.59 -23.65 -24.19
CA PHE A 53 -3.96 -22.42 -24.90
C PHE A 53 -2.77 -21.85 -25.70
N PRO A 54 -2.24 -22.58 -26.71
CA PRO A 54 -1.01 -22.20 -27.41
C PRO A 54 -1.14 -20.93 -28.27
N GLU A 55 -2.34 -20.43 -28.51
CA GLU A 55 -2.63 -19.29 -29.40
C GLU A 55 -2.25 -17.92 -28.83
N TYR A 56 -1.96 -17.82 -27.53
CA TYR A 56 -1.62 -16.56 -26.89
C TYR A 56 -0.15 -16.22 -27.10
N LYS A 57 0.14 -14.98 -27.52
CA LYS A 57 1.52 -14.48 -27.66
C LYS A 57 2.24 -14.33 -26.33
N ARG A 58 1.49 -14.09 -25.25
CA ARG A 58 2.02 -13.83 -23.91
C ARG A 58 1.17 -14.47 -22.82
N TYR A 59 1.84 -14.95 -21.78
CA TYR A 59 1.22 -15.55 -20.60
C TYR A 59 1.69 -14.79 -19.37
N PHE A 60 0.75 -14.22 -18.64
CA PHE A 60 1.01 -13.40 -17.46
C PHE A 60 0.39 -14.08 -16.25
N ILE A 61 1.22 -14.43 -15.27
CA ILE A 61 0.77 -15.11 -14.06
C ILE A 61 1.14 -14.22 -12.88
N ASN A 62 0.14 -13.76 -12.14
CA ASN A 62 0.33 -13.07 -10.87
C ASN A 62 -0.14 -13.93 -9.70
N TYR A 63 0.48 -13.72 -8.55
CA TYR A 63 0.11 -14.42 -7.33
C TYR A 63 -0.01 -13.49 -6.13
N THR A 64 -0.80 -13.91 -5.15
CA THR A 64 -0.75 -13.35 -3.80
C THR A 64 -0.25 -14.40 -2.81
N HIS A 65 0.44 -13.93 -1.77
CA HIS A 65 1.00 -14.75 -0.70
C HIS A 65 0.68 -14.12 0.67
N PRO A 66 0.36 -14.90 1.72
CA PRO A 66 0.07 -14.37 3.06
C PRO A 66 1.23 -13.59 3.69
N TYR A 67 2.46 -13.95 3.32
CA TYR A 67 3.69 -13.45 3.94
C TYR A 67 4.63 -12.71 2.97
N SER A 68 4.13 -12.27 1.82
CA SER A 68 4.95 -11.54 0.85
C SER A 68 4.10 -10.58 0.04
N ILE A 69 4.74 -9.54 -0.51
CA ILE A 69 4.13 -8.72 -1.54
C ILE A 69 3.82 -9.65 -2.71
N GLY A 70 2.62 -9.52 -3.30
CA GLY A 70 2.25 -10.33 -4.46
C GLY A 70 3.28 -10.19 -5.58
N GLY A 71 3.58 -11.29 -6.26
CA GLY A 71 4.54 -11.33 -7.34
C GLY A 71 3.90 -11.61 -8.69
N MET A 72 4.71 -11.53 -9.73
CA MET A 72 4.30 -11.84 -11.10
C MET A 72 5.43 -12.46 -11.90
N ILE A 73 5.04 -13.20 -12.93
CA ILE A 73 5.88 -13.69 -14.00
C ILE A 73 5.18 -13.44 -15.34
N SER A 74 5.96 -13.09 -16.36
CA SER A 74 5.46 -12.98 -17.73
C SER A 74 6.34 -13.78 -18.67
N PHE A 75 5.70 -14.60 -19.50
CA PHE A 75 6.36 -15.39 -20.53
C PHE A 75 5.87 -15.02 -21.92
N GLU A 76 6.79 -14.97 -22.87
CA GLU A 76 6.44 -14.98 -24.29
C GLU A 76 6.19 -16.41 -24.76
N ASN A 77 5.34 -16.57 -25.78
CA ASN A 77 4.97 -17.86 -26.32
C ASN A 77 6.17 -18.68 -26.81
N SER A 78 7.06 -18.04 -27.56
CA SER A 78 8.33 -18.63 -28.02
C SER A 78 9.14 -19.19 -26.86
N LYS A 79 9.17 -18.48 -25.73
CA LYS A 79 9.93 -18.91 -24.56
C LYS A 79 9.35 -20.15 -23.90
N LEU A 80 8.02 -20.23 -23.81
CA LEU A 80 7.37 -21.43 -23.30
C LEU A 80 7.58 -22.62 -24.22
N SER A 81 7.62 -22.42 -25.55
CA SER A 81 7.95 -23.49 -26.49
C SER A 81 9.37 -24.04 -26.33
N GLU A 82 10.34 -23.21 -25.95
CA GLU A 82 11.73 -23.64 -25.68
C GLU A 82 11.82 -24.48 -24.40
N ILE A 83 11.10 -24.09 -23.34
CA ILE A 83 11.24 -24.73 -22.02
C ILE A 83 10.29 -25.89 -21.80
N ILE A 84 9.33 -26.14 -22.68
CA ILE A 84 8.22 -27.07 -22.43
C ILE A 84 8.73 -28.47 -22.05
N TYR A 85 9.75 -28.98 -22.77
CA TYR A 85 10.37 -30.28 -22.56
C TYR A 85 11.67 -30.22 -21.73
N GLU A 86 12.08 -29.03 -21.27
CA GLU A 86 13.29 -28.88 -20.45
C GLU A 86 12.97 -29.19 -18.99
N GLU A 87 13.69 -30.15 -18.43
CA GLU A 87 13.55 -30.63 -17.05
C GLU A 87 14.76 -30.24 -16.19
N SER A 88 15.88 -29.83 -16.80
CA SER A 88 17.07 -29.40 -16.07
C SER A 88 16.84 -28.04 -15.40
N ILE A 89 16.92 -28.03 -14.06
CA ILE A 89 16.77 -26.82 -13.24
C ILE A 89 17.79 -25.75 -13.65
N SER A 90 19.06 -26.11 -13.87
CA SER A 90 20.11 -25.14 -14.24
C SER A 90 19.84 -24.46 -15.58
N LYS A 91 19.32 -25.21 -16.56
CA LYS A 91 18.97 -24.65 -17.86
C LYS A 91 17.71 -23.81 -17.79
N LEU A 92 16.72 -24.21 -16.99
CA LEU A 92 15.55 -23.37 -16.73
C LEU A 92 15.99 -22.04 -16.13
N ASP A 93 16.86 -22.04 -15.12
CA ASP A 93 17.36 -20.80 -14.51
C ASP A 93 18.13 -19.92 -15.52
N ASP A 94 18.98 -20.51 -16.37
CA ASP A 94 19.69 -19.79 -17.45
C ASP A 94 18.73 -19.18 -18.49
N ILE A 95 17.64 -19.88 -18.80
CA ILE A 95 16.63 -19.45 -19.77
C ILE A 95 15.75 -18.34 -19.18
N LEU A 96 15.40 -18.47 -17.90
CA LEU A 96 14.56 -17.52 -17.17
C LEU A 96 15.33 -16.21 -16.91
N SER A 97 16.61 -16.30 -16.54
CA SER A 97 17.44 -15.12 -16.21
C SER A 97 17.68 -14.13 -17.34
N LYS A 98 17.50 -14.53 -18.62
CA LYS A 98 17.93 -13.71 -19.76
C LYS A 98 16.91 -12.67 -20.25
N ASP A 99 15.59 -12.90 -20.15
CA ASP A 99 14.61 -11.97 -20.78
C ASP A 99 13.21 -11.96 -20.17
N SER A 100 12.95 -12.72 -19.10
CA SER A 100 11.59 -12.80 -18.54
C SER A 100 11.39 -11.79 -17.40
N VAL A 101 10.20 -11.20 -17.33
CA VAL A 101 9.85 -10.27 -16.25
C VAL A 101 9.43 -11.08 -15.03
N PHE A 102 10.36 -11.24 -14.09
CA PHE A 102 10.09 -11.84 -12.78
C PHE A 102 10.11 -10.77 -11.72
N LEU A 103 9.01 -10.67 -11.00
CA LEU A 103 8.96 -9.91 -9.76
C LEU A 103 8.45 -10.88 -8.71
N ILE A 104 9.39 -11.59 -8.07
CA ILE A 104 9.11 -12.52 -6.99
C ILE A 104 9.75 -11.93 -5.73
N PRO A 105 8.98 -11.20 -4.90
CA PRO A 105 9.49 -10.63 -3.66
C PRO A 105 9.86 -11.72 -2.65
N ASP A 106 10.63 -11.34 -1.64
CA ASP A 106 11.02 -12.28 -0.58
C ASP A 106 9.83 -12.58 0.35
N ILE A 107 9.82 -13.79 0.90
CA ILE A 107 8.80 -14.24 1.83
C ILE A 107 9.27 -13.94 3.25
N GLN A 108 8.46 -13.18 3.99
CA GLN A 108 8.73 -12.77 5.36
C GLN A 108 8.45 -13.92 6.34
N ASN A 109 8.60 -13.64 7.64
CA ASN A 109 8.44 -14.61 8.71
C ASN A 109 7.02 -15.22 8.75
N THR A 110 6.96 -16.52 8.55
CA THR A 110 5.73 -17.34 8.48
C THR A 110 5.17 -17.71 9.86
N ASN A 111 5.91 -17.45 10.93
CA ASN A 111 5.51 -17.76 12.31
C ASN A 111 4.64 -16.66 12.94
N VAL A 112 4.27 -15.62 12.19
CA VAL A 112 3.45 -14.52 12.72
C VAL A 112 2.01 -14.66 12.25
N ASP A 113 1.07 -14.55 13.18
CA ASP A 113 -0.36 -14.56 12.84
C ASP A 113 -0.72 -13.32 11.99
N ASN A 114 -1.02 -13.55 10.71
CA ASN A 114 -1.45 -12.50 9.79
C ASN A 114 -2.76 -11.82 10.23
N ARG A 115 -3.64 -12.54 10.96
CA ARG A 115 -4.90 -11.97 11.43
C ARG A 115 -4.68 -10.81 12.39
N SER A 116 -3.67 -10.90 13.26
CA SER A 116 -3.33 -9.85 14.21
C SER A 116 -3.04 -8.50 13.53
N TYR A 117 -2.36 -8.51 12.38
CA TYR A 117 -2.10 -7.33 11.57
C TYR A 117 -3.36 -6.90 10.79
N LYS A 118 -4.03 -7.84 10.12
CA LYS A 118 -5.21 -7.56 9.28
C LYS A 118 -6.38 -6.94 10.05
N PHE A 119 -6.58 -7.35 11.30
CA PHE A 119 -7.65 -6.88 12.16
C PHE A 119 -7.18 -5.90 13.24
N GLN A 120 -5.99 -5.31 13.07
CA GLN A 120 -5.54 -4.27 13.97
C GLN A 120 -6.51 -3.09 13.93
N VAL A 121 -7.00 -2.70 15.11
CA VAL A 121 -7.81 -1.49 15.30
C VAL A 121 -7.06 -0.55 16.21
N PHE A 122 -6.87 0.69 15.76
CA PHE A 122 -6.30 1.75 16.59
C PHE A 122 -7.37 2.36 17.49
N PRO A 123 -7.00 2.82 18.70
CA PRO A 123 -7.94 3.45 19.61
C PRO A 123 -8.51 4.73 19.00
N LYS A 124 -9.75 5.08 19.39
CA LYS A 124 -10.27 6.42 19.17
C LYS A 124 -9.51 7.39 20.08
N ILE A 125 -9.08 8.52 19.52
CA ILE A 125 -8.36 9.53 20.27
C ILE A 125 -9.12 10.85 20.15
N SER A 126 -9.55 11.39 21.27
CA SER A 126 -10.29 12.65 21.32
C SER A 126 -9.50 13.71 22.08
N GLY A 127 -9.82 14.97 21.80
CA GLY A 127 -9.41 16.13 22.56
C GLY A 127 -10.57 17.10 22.74
N ILE A 128 -10.29 18.31 23.22
CA ILE A 128 -11.34 19.31 23.45
C ILE A 128 -11.79 19.87 22.10
N GLY A 129 -13.01 19.54 21.68
CA GLY A 129 -13.61 20.02 20.42
C GLY A 129 -13.08 19.35 19.15
N TRP A 130 -12.37 18.22 19.27
CA TRP A 130 -11.87 17.47 18.12
C TRP A 130 -11.70 15.98 18.37
N ASP A 131 -11.82 15.19 17.30
CA ASP A 131 -11.63 13.75 17.28
C ASP A 131 -10.65 13.32 16.20
N ILE A 132 -9.71 12.43 16.53
CA ILE A 132 -8.93 11.68 15.55
C ILE A 132 -9.71 10.41 15.20
N ILE A 133 -9.93 10.22 13.90
CA ILE A 133 -10.62 9.09 13.31
C ILE A 133 -9.79 8.47 12.20
N GLN A 134 -10.15 7.24 11.82
CA GLN A 134 -9.56 6.53 10.68
C GLN A 134 -8.03 6.48 10.71
N ILE A 135 -7.45 6.23 11.89
CA ILE A 135 -6.02 5.97 12.01
C ILE A 135 -5.70 4.68 11.27
N LYS A 136 -4.68 4.71 10.42
CA LYS A 136 -4.21 3.60 9.60
C LYS A 136 -2.70 3.51 9.66
N ASP A 137 -2.19 2.29 9.75
CA ASP A 137 -0.79 2.02 9.44
C ASP A 137 -0.60 2.09 7.92
N ILE A 138 0.31 2.96 7.47
CA ILE A 138 0.74 3.09 6.08
C ILE A 138 2.27 3.04 6.00
N SER A 139 2.88 2.28 6.91
CA SER A 139 4.32 2.07 7.00
C SER A 139 4.88 1.47 5.71
N LEU A 140 6.12 1.84 5.43
CA LEU A 140 6.90 1.36 4.29
C LEU A 140 8.12 0.61 4.82
N ASP A 141 8.86 -0.01 3.91
CA ASP A 141 10.10 -0.71 4.27
C ASP A 141 11.02 0.20 5.08
N GLY A 142 11.38 -0.24 6.29
CA GLY A 142 12.20 0.52 7.24
C GLY A 142 11.60 1.81 7.82
N ILE A 143 10.35 2.17 7.51
CA ILE A 143 9.72 3.44 7.93
C ILE A 143 8.37 3.18 8.62
N LYS A 144 8.24 3.57 9.88
CA LYS A 144 6.94 3.52 10.58
C LYS A 144 6.13 4.78 10.27
N ARG A 145 4.95 4.61 9.67
CA ARG A 145 4.10 5.73 9.24
C ARG A 145 2.64 5.53 9.57
N PHE A 146 2.00 6.56 10.12
CA PHE A 146 0.56 6.58 10.33
C PHE A 146 -0.12 7.62 9.44
N ASN A 147 -1.34 7.31 9.02
CA ASN A 147 -2.26 8.25 8.40
C ASN A 147 -3.51 8.35 9.26
N ALA A 148 -4.01 9.55 9.51
CA ALA A 148 -5.22 9.77 10.28
C ALA A 148 -6.00 10.97 9.76
N LYS A 149 -7.25 11.08 10.21
CA LYS A 149 -8.07 12.26 9.97
C LYS A 149 -8.45 12.88 11.30
N VAL A 150 -8.45 14.19 11.35
CA VAL A 150 -8.96 14.96 12.49
C VAL A 150 -10.27 15.62 12.07
N VAL A 151 -11.27 15.53 12.94
CA VAL A 151 -12.55 16.24 12.80
C VAL A 151 -12.66 17.25 13.92
N ILE A 152 -12.91 18.50 13.58
CA ILE A 152 -13.08 19.63 14.50
C ILE A 152 -14.55 20.02 14.54
N GLU A 153 -15.10 20.18 15.73
CA GLU A 153 -16.51 20.56 15.91
C GLU A 153 -16.73 22.07 15.80
N ASP A 154 -15.75 22.86 16.25
CA ASP A 154 -15.81 24.31 16.22
C ASP A 154 -15.46 24.88 14.83
N CYS A 155 -16.47 25.43 14.15
CA CYS A 155 -16.33 26.09 12.85
C CYS A 155 -15.65 27.47 12.89
N SER A 156 -15.40 28.01 14.10
CA SER A 156 -14.76 29.31 14.33
C SER A 156 -13.29 29.19 14.77
N ILE A 157 -12.72 27.98 14.72
CA ILE A 157 -11.36 27.72 15.16
C ILE A 157 -10.33 28.57 14.41
N THR A 158 -9.39 29.15 15.16
CA THR A 158 -8.30 29.93 14.58
C THR A 158 -7.19 29.04 14.02
N LYS A 159 -6.39 29.60 13.09
CA LYS A 159 -5.21 28.91 12.54
C LYS A 159 -4.26 28.45 13.67
N GLU A 160 -3.97 29.32 14.64
CA GLU A 160 -3.13 29.01 15.79
C GLU A 160 -3.71 27.89 16.67
N ALA A 161 -5.04 27.84 16.83
CA ALA A 161 -5.71 26.77 17.56
C ALA A 161 -5.61 25.44 16.80
N VAL A 162 -5.71 25.44 15.47
CA VAL A 162 -5.45 24.26 14.64
C VAL A 162 -4.00 23.79 14.79
N GLU A 163 -3.02 24.68 14.77
CA GLU A 163 -1.61 24.31 14.99
C GLU A 163 -1.40 23.64 16.35
N LYS A 164 -1.92 24.24 17.44
CA LYS A 164 -1.85 23.66 18.79
C LYS A 164 -2.49 22.28 18.84
N LEU A 165 -3.63 22.10 18.18
CA LEU A 165 -4.30 20.80 18.05
C LEU A 165 -3.39 19.80 17.33
N LEU A 166 -2.76 20.18 16.22
CA LEU A 166 -1.88 19.28 15.46
C LEU A 166 -0.72 18.76 16.31
N PHE A 167 -0.12 19.60 17.16
CA PHE A 167 0.92 19.16 18.11
C PHE A 167 0.37 18.11 19.09
N GLN A 168 -0.83 18.30 19.62
CA GLN A 168 -1.47 17.33 20.52
C GLN A 168 -1.86 16.03 19.81
N ALA A 169 -2.38 16.13 18.59
CA ALA A 169 -2.79 14.98 17.80
C ALA A 169 -1.59 14.10 17.45
N ILE A 170 -0.51 14.71 16.96
CA ILE A 170 0.71 13.99 16.56
C ILE A 170 1.42 13.39 17.78
N SER A 171 1.44 14.08 18.92
CA SER A 171 2.06 13.54 20.13
C SER A 171 1.39 12.25 20.61
N LYS A 172 0.07 12.12 20.43
CA LYS A 172 -0.71 10.91 20.73
C LYS A 172 -0.56 9.83 19.65
N ILE A 173 -0.55 10.19 18.36
CA ILE A 173 -0.46 9.20 17.26
C ILE A 173 0.94 8.58 17.16
N ARG A 174 2.01 9.37 17.33
CA ARG A 174 3.38 8.90 17.09
C ARG A 174 3.83 7.75 18.02
N VAL A 175 3.19 7.62 19.18
CA VAL A 175 3.50 6.59 20.19
C VAL A 175 2.63 5.34 20.05
N LEU A 176 1.71 5.30 19.08
CA LEU A 176 0.84 4.14 18.89
C LEU A 176 1.65 2.90 18.51
N GLU A 177 1.27 1.77 19.09
CA GLU A 177 1.84 0.47 18.73
C GLU A 177 1.21 -0.01 17.42
N ASN A 178 2.04 -0.39 16.46
CA ASN A 178 1.62 -1.14 15.28
C ASN A 178 2.07 -2.59 15.37
N LYS A 179 1.25 -3.50 14.83
CA LYS A 179 1.58 -4.91 14.80
C LYS A 179 2.63 -5.19 13.72
N TYR A 180 3.32 -6.32 13.86
CA TYR A 180 4.23 -6.79 12.82
C TYR A 180 3.46 -6.99 11.52
N ASN A 181 3.98 -6.44 10.43
CA ASN A 181 3.42 -6.66 9.10
C ASN A 181 4.02 -7.95 8.51
N PRO A 182 3.22 -8.99 8.27
CA PRO A 182 3.69 -10.25 7.70
C PRO A 182 4.12 -10.16 6.24
N ILE A 183 3.86 -9.04 5.55
CA ILE A 183 4.06 -8.88 4.10
C ILE A 183 5.28 -8.00 3.80
N THR A 184 5.54 -6.99 4.62
CA THR A 184 6.59 -5.98 4.38
C THR A 184 7.37 -5.71 5.65
N LYS A 185 8.70 -5.59 5.54
CA LYS A 185 9.60 -5.35 6.66
C LYS A 185 9.52 -3.89 7.14
N ILE A 186 8.50 -3.62 7.94
CA ILE A 186 8.29 -2.29 8.54
C ILE A 186 8.95 -2.20 9.91
N LYS A 187 9.20 -0.98 10.39
CA LYS A 187 9.40 -0.73 11.82
C LYS A 187 8.05 -0.92 12.55
N TYR A 188 8.04 -1.67 13.65
CA TYR A 188 6.81 -2.01 14.37
C TYR A 188 6.96 -1.95 15.89
N GLY A 189 5.86 -2.22 16.61
CA GLY A 189 5.82 -2.26 18.07
C GLY A 189 5.73 -0.86 18.68
N THR A 190 6.33 -0.67 19.85
CA THR A 190 6.30 0.57 20.64
C THR A 190 7.25 1.65 20.15
N VAL A 191 7.99 1.40 19.07
CA VAL A 191 8.89 2.38 18.44
C VAL A 191 8.10 3.58 17.95
N GLU A 192 8.58 4.79 18.21
CA GLU A 192 7.94 6.03 17.74
C GLU A 192 7.87 6.08 16.20
N ALA A 193 6.74 6.56 15.66
CA ALA A 193 6.56 6.74 14.23
C ALA A 193 7.58 7.73 13.64
N ASP A 194 8.10 7.40 12.46
CA ASP A 194 9.00 8.26 11.70
C ASP A 194 8.22 9.39 11.00
N VAL A 195 7.01 9.07 10.52
CA VAL A 195 6.13 10.01 9.81
C VAL A 195 4.69 9.88 10.28
N VAL A 196 4.01 11.02 10.46
CA VAL A 196 2.57 11.05 10.75
C VAL A 196 1.88 12.01 9.78
N CYS A 197 0.94 11.49 8.99
CA CYS A 197 0.12 12.27 8.07
C CYS A 197 -1.25 12.48 8.68
N ILE A 198 -1.71 13.72 8.75
CA ILE A 198 -3.05 14.07 9.24
C ILE A 198 -3.74 14.95 8.23
N SER A 199 -4.98 14.63 7.90
CA SER A 199 -5.89 15.55 7.19
C SER A 199 -6.95 16.06 8.15
N VAL A 200 -7.12 17.37 8.24
CA VAL A 200 -7.98 18.06 9.19
C VAL A 200 -9.23 18.57 8.50
N PHE A 201 -10.39 18.33 9.13
CA PHE A 201 -11.68 18.71 8.61
C PHE A 201 -12.60 19.28 9.69
N PHE A 202 -13.53 20.15 9.31
CA PHE A 202 -14.71 20.44 10.11
C PHE A 202 -15.68 19.25 10.10
N LYS A 203 -16.44 19.11 11.18
CA LYS A 203 -17.53 18.16 11.28
C LYS A 203 -18.60 18.50 10.24
N SER A 204 -18.83 17.56 9.32
CA SER A 204 -19.83 17.71 8.26
C SER A 204 -20.59 16.40 8.05
N ASN A 205 -21.84 16.51 7.62
CA ASN A 205 -22.71 15.39 7.28
C ASN A 205 -22.65 15.02 5.79
N GLU A 206 -21.82 15.70 5.00
CA GLU A 206 -21.72 15.45 3.56
C GLU A 206 -21.02 14.13 3.22
N ARG A 207 -21.49 13.48 2.14
CA ARG A 207 -20.90 12.22 1.64
C ARG A 207 -19.42 12.37 1.24
N LYS A 208 -19.01 13.55 0.78
CA LYS A 208 -17.63 13.86 0.32
C LYS A 208 -16.82 14.68 1.33
N ARG A 209 -17.23 14.71 2.61
CA ARG A 209 -16.60 15.55 3.66
C ARG A 209 -15.08 15.40 3.82
N PHE A 210 -14.51 14.28 3.38
CA PHE A 210 -13.07 14.00 3.48
C PHE A 210 -12.27 14.18 2.18
N ALA A 211 -12.84 14.85 1.18
CA ALA A 211 -12.12 15.16 -0.06
C ALA A 211 -11.04 16.23 0.20
N LEU A 212 -9.82 16.01 -0.31
CA LEU A 212 -8.69 16.95 -0.23
C LEU A 212 -8.69 17.93 -1.41
N LEU A 213 -9.83 18.56 -1.67
CA LEU A 213 -10.02 19.49 -2.77
C LEU A 213 -10.30 20.88 -2.23
N LYS A 214 -9.85 21.92 -2.93
CA LYS A 214 -10.15 23.32 -2.56
C LYS A 214 -11.64 23.58 -2.41
N SER A 215 -12.49 22.91 -3.22
CA SER A 215 -13.94 23.06 -3.19
C SER A 215 -14.60 22.47 -1.94
N ASN A 216 -13.91 21.62 -1.18
CA ASN A 216 -14.46 21.07 0.05
C ASN A 216 -14.35 22.10 1.18
N GLN A 217 -15.48 22.69 1.56
CA GLN A 217 -15.57 23.67 2.64
C GLN A 217 -15.26 23.07 4.02
N SER A 218 -15.38 21.75 4.16
CA SER A 218 -15.00 21.08 5.41
C SER A 218 -13.50 20.86 5.53
N PHE A 219 -12.71 20.96 4.45
CA PHE A 219 -11.29 20.66 4.49
C PHE A 219 -10.46 21.87 4.93
N ILE A 220 -9.67 21.71 6.00
CA ILE A 220 -8.87 22.78 6.61
C ILE A 220 -7.43 22.71 6.13
N CYS A 221 -6.74 21.60 6.40
CA CYS A 221 -5.35 21.41 6.00
C CYS A 221 -4.95 19.94 5.99
N THR A 222 -3.84 19.63 5.32
CA THR A 222 -3.11 18.36 5.51
C THR A 222 -1.75 18.68 6.09
N VAL A 223 -1.31 17.88 7.06
CA VAL A 223 0.00 18.04 7.70
C VAL A 223 0.78 16.74 7.66
N ASN A 224 2.08 16.87 7.41
CA ASN A 224 3.03 15.78 7.49
C ASN A 224 4.07 16.13 8.56
N TYR A 225 4.12 15.31 9.61
CA TYR A 225 5.19 15.35 10.60
C TYR A 225 6.32 14.42 10.19
N TYR A 226 7.55 14.90 10.31
CA TYR A 226 8.76 14.11 10.07
C TYR A 226 9.65 14.09 11.31
N LYS A 227 9.97 12.90 11.83
CA LYS A 227 10.86 12.74 12.98
C LYS A 227 12.27 13.28 12.70
N SER A 228 12.77 13.10 11.47
CA SER A 228 14.09 13.52 10.99
C SER A 228 13.99 14.19 9.61
N LYS A 229 14.94 15.10 9.30
CA LYS A 229 15.09 15.74 7.98
C LYS A 229 15.58 14.78 6.88
N SER A 230 16.16 13.64 7.26
CA SER A 230 16.66 12.63 6.33
C SER A 230 15.56 11.78 5.67
N LEU A 231 14.33 11.88 6.16
CA LEU A 231 13.19 11.13 5.62
C LEU A 231 12.70 11.77 4.32
N THR A 232 12.41 10.93 3.32
CA THR A 232 11.83 11.39 2.06
C THR A 232 10.48 12.06 2.32
N LYS A 233 10.36 13.32 1.91
CA LYS A 233 9.12 14.08 2.01
C LYS A 233 8.05 13.50 1.09
N ILE A 234 6.83 13.45 1.61
CA ILE A 234 5.64 13.03 0.86
C ILE A 234 5.27 14.15 -0.11
N GLN A 235 5.28 13.84 -1.40
CA GLN A 235 4.76 14.75 -2.41
C GLN A 235 3.24 14.70 -2.41
N LEU A 236 2.61 15.86 -2.23
CA LEU A 236 1.16 16.01 -2.40
C LEU A 236 0.84 16.37 -3.86
N GLY A 237 -0.19 15.74 -4.41
CA GLY A 237 -0.78 16.18 -5.67
C GLY A 237 -1.60 17.45 -5.50
N PHE A 238 -1.83 18.18 -6.60
CA PHE A 238 -2.65 19.40 -6.65
C PHE A 238 -2.12 20.57 -5.79
N GLN A 239 -0.85 20.93 -5.97
CA GLN A 239 -0.18 21.96 -5.17
C GLN A 239 -0.93 23.31 -5.15
N ASP A 240 -1.58 23.69 -6.26
CA ASP A 240 -2.37 24.93 -6.38
C ASP A 240 -3.57 25.02 -5.42
N ASN A 241 -3.97 23.91 -4.80
CA ASN A 241 -5.05 23.91 -3.81
C ASN A 241 -4.59 24.33 -2.41
N TYR A 242 -3.27 24.47 -2.20
CA TYR A 242 -2.71 24.61 -0.86
C TYR A 242 -1.77 25.80 -0.73
N TYR A 243 -1.86 26.46 0.43
CA TYR A 243 -0.80 27.34 0.93
C TYR A 243 0.15 26.52 1.82
N PHE A 244 1.42 26.44 1.43
CA PHE A 244 2.43 25.67 2.17
C PHE A 244 3.06 26.50 3.28
N GLU A 245 3.19 25.90 4.46
CA GLU A 245 3.87 26.48 5.60
C GLU A 245 4.66 25.40 6.35
N GLN A 246 5.89 25.72 6.70
CA GLN A 246 6.73 24.84 7.52
C GLN A 246 6.78 25.34 8.95
N LEU A 247 6.27 24.54 9.89
CA LEU A 247 6.30 24.83 11.31
C LEU A 247 7.09 23.75 12.06
N LYS A 248 8.33 24.05 12.46
CA LYS A 248 9.23 23.09 13.13
C LYS A 248 9.43 21.80 12.30
N LYS A 249 8.87 20.68 12.76
CA LYS A 249 8.92 19.35 12.10
C LYS A 249 7.67 19.04 11.26
N PHE A 250 6.81 20.03 11.08
CA PHE A 250 5.51 19.91 10.43
C PHE A 250 5.58 20.63 9.09
N ASP A 251 5.28 19.90 8.04
CA ASP A 251 4.98 20.46 6.73
C ASP A 251 3.46 20.56 6.62
N ILE A 252 2.91 21.77 6.70
CA ILE A 252 1.47 22.05 6.70
C ILE A 252 1.06 22.59 5.33
N TYR A 253 -0.02 22.03 4.79
CA TYR A 253 -0.63 22.39 3.52
C TYR A 253 -2.05 22.85 3.79
N TRP A 254 -2.23 24.15 3.96
CA TRP A 254 -3.51 24.77 4.27
C TRP A 254 -4.39 24.86 3.03
N ASN A 255 -5.68 24.59 3.17
CA ASN A 255 -6.64 24.88 2.12
C ASN A 255 -6.68 26.40 1.89
N VAL A 256 -6.47 26.83 0.65
CA VAL A 256 -6.49 28.26 0.27
C VAL A 256 -7.81 28.93 0.69
N ASN A 257 -8.95 28.23 0.58
CA ASN A 257 -10.24 28.79 0.99
C ASN A 257 -10.37 28.98 2.51
N PHE A 258 -9.71 28.14 3.31
CA PHE A 258 -9.67 28.32 4.76
C PHE A 258 -8.86 29.56 5.11
N ILE A 259 -7.66 29.73 4.53
CA ILE A 259 -6.81 30.90 4.77
C ILE A 259 -7.52 32.19 4.34
N ASN A 260 -8.08 32.23 3.14
CA ASN A 260 -8.80 33.41 2.63
C ASN A 260 -10.00 33.81 3.50
N ARG A 261 -10.60 32.87 4.24
CA ARG A 261 -11.69 33.16 5.18
C ARG A 261 -11.20 33.81 6.48
N MET A 262 -9.95 33.54 6.88
CA MET A 262 -9.34 34.07 8.10
C MET A 262 -8.76 35.47 7.91
N GLU A 263 -8.49 35.87 6.66
CA GLU A 263 -7.98 37.20 6.29
C GLU A 263 -9.09 38.24 6.02
N LYS A 264 -10.36 37.82 6.06
CA LYS A 264 -11.55 38.69 5.93
C LYS A 264 -12.16 38.98 7.29
#